data_AF-A0A1X7RUT8-F1
#
_entry.id   AF-A0A1X7RUT8-F1
#
_cell.length_a   1.000
_cell.length_b   1.000
_cell.length_c   1.000
_cell.angle_alpha   90.00
_cell.angle_beta   90.00
_cell.angle_gamma   90.00
#
_symmetry.space_group_name_H-M   'P 1'
#
loop_
_entity.id
_entity.type
_entity.pdbx_description
1 polymer ?
#
loop_
_entity_poly.entity_id
_entity_poly.type
_entity_poly.pdbx_seq_one_letter_code
_entity_poly.pdbx_strand_id
1 'polypeptide(L)'
;MDDFFAKLGGEIVDVDEETFDLFSQCPSSQDLGMVDAAASLLELSVAGRDFEIAQSPGLLQSSRGGGTTGAAVWRSSVRLAEWLAWDRNPLFTTKALHSESTILELGSGISGLVPCILNSKTTSQ
;
A
#
# COMPACT_ATOMS: atom_id res chain seq x y z
N MET A 1 -13.47 -16.14 7.98
CA MET A 1 -14.10 -14.96 7.35
C MET A 1 -14.84 -14.14 8.41
N ASP A 2 -15.69 -14.76 9.24
CA ASP A 2 -16.38 -14.07 10.34
C ASP A 2 -15.45 -13.36 11.34
N ASP A 3 -14.32 -13.99 11.69
CA ASP A 3 -13.30 -13.38 12.56
C ASP A 3 -12.62 -12.15 11.92
N PHE A 4 -12.52 -12.12 10.58
CA PHE A 4 -12.03 -10.94 9.86
C PHE A 4 -13.04 -9.80 9.91
N PHE A 5 -14.31 -10.09 9.64
CA PHE A 5 -15.38 -9.08 9.69
C PHE A 5 -15.51 -8.45 11.07
N ALA A 6 -15.34 -9.24 12.14
CA ALA A 6 -15.33 -8.72 13.51
C ALA A 6 -14.20 -7.70 13.77
N LYS A 7 -13.14 -7.66 12.94
CA LYS A 7 -12.05 -6.67 13.03
C LYS A 7 -12.33 -5.38 12.26
N LEU A 8 -13.31 -5.36 11.35
CA LEU A 8 -13.62 -4.19 10.51
C LEU A 8 -14.50 -3.16 11.23
N GLY A 9 -15.09 -3.52 12.37
CA GLY A 9 -16.03 -2.66 13.10
C GLY A 9 -17.48 -2.91 12.69
N GLY A 10 -18.34 -1.93 12.98
CA GLY A 10 -19.76 -1.99 12.59
C GLY A 10 -19.93 -1.80 11.08
N GLU A 11 -21.02 -2.36 10.54
CA GLU A 11 -21.42 -2.09 9.16
C GLU A 11 -21.75 -0.59 8.99
N ILE A 12 -21.29 -0.01 7.89
CA ILE A 12 -21.59 1.39 7.54
C ILE A 12 -23.03 1.44 7.02
N VAL A 13 -23.89 2.18 7.71
CA VAL A 13 -25.33 2.28 7.40
C VAL A 13 -25.63 3.46 6.47
N ASP A 14 -24.93 4.59 6.67
CA ASP A 14 -25.06 5.80 5.87
C ASP A 14 -23.65 6.28 5.45
N VAL A 15 -23.42 6.35 4.14
CA VAL A 15 -22.13 6.75 3.57
C VAL A 15 -21.87 8.24 3.74
N ASP A 16 -22.92 9.08 3.73
CA ASP A 16 -22.78 10.53 3.83
C ASP A 16 -22.44 10.91 5.27
N GLU A 17 -23.09 10.29 6.26
CA GLU A 17 -22.78 10.46 7.69
C GLU A 17 -21.36 9.99 8.03
N GLU A 18 -21.00 8.76 7.64
CA GLU A 18 -19.65 8.21 7.88
C GLU A 18 -18.56 9.08 7.22
N THR A 19 -18.81 9.55 6.00
CA THR A 19 -17.88 10.45 5.30
C THR A 19 -17.74 11.77 6.06
N PHE A 20 -18.85 12.38 6.49
CA PHE A 20 -18.82 13.61 7.27
C PHE A 20 -18.02 13.41 8.57
N ASP A 21 -18.27 12.34 9.30
CA ASP A 21 -17.59 12.04 10.55
C ASP A 21 -16.08 11.76 10.34
N LEU A 22 -15.72 11.04 9.28
CA LEU A 22 -14.32 10.75 8.97
C LEU A 22 -13.52 12.01 8.62
N PHE A 23 -14.10 12.89 7.79
CA PHE A 23 -13.41 14.08 7.28
C PHE A 23 -13.54 15.31 8.18
N SER A 24 -14.49 15.32 9.14
CA SER A 24 -14.61 16.39 10.14
C SER A 24 -13.58 16.27 11.28
N GLN A 25 -12.98 15.08 11.46
CA GLN A 25 -11.92 14.84 12.41
C GLN A 25 -10.61 15.49 11.98
N CYS A 26 -9.78 15.90 12.95
CA CYS A 26 -8.45 16.39 12.66
C CYS A 26 -7.60 15.22 12.12
N PRO A 27 -7.06 15.29 10.90
CA PRO A 27 -6.29 14.19 10.35
C PRO A 27 -5.08 13.91 11.24
N SER A 28 -4.95 12.66 11.70
CA SER A 28 -3.71 12.17 12.32
C SER A 28 -2.62 11.88 11.28
N SER A 29 -2.90 12.13 9.99
CA SER A 29 -2.14 11.60 8.86
C SER A 29 -0.75 12.20 8.76
N GLN A 30 0.24 11.32 8.70
CA GLN A 30 1.58 11.63 8.21
C GLN A 30 1.53 11.86 6.69
N ASP A 31 2.54 12.54 6.14
CA ASP A 31 2.69 12.72 4.69
C ASP A 31 2.70 11.38 3.94
N LEU A 32 1.65 11.13 3.16
CA LEU A 32 1.45 9.91 2.35
C LEU A 32 1.98 10.06 0.92
N GLY A 33 2.61 11.20 0.58
CA GLY A 33 3.07 11.55 -0.75
C GLY A 33 4.20 10.68 -1.30
N MET A 34 5.07 11.26 -2.10
CA MET A 34 6.21 10.54 -2.68
C MET A 34 7.33 10.43 -1.64
N VAL A 35 8.11 9.35 -1.72
CA VAL A 35 9.26 9.18 -0.81
C VAL A 35 10.29 10.28 -1.07
N ASP A 36 10.71 10.40 -2.32
CA ASP A 36 11.47 11.52 -2.91
C ASP A 36 11.07 11.56 -4.39
N ALA A 37 10.52 12.68 -4.87
CA ALA A 37 10.02 12.82 -6.23
C ALA A 37 11.11 13.18 -7.26
N ALA A 38 12.30 13.59 -6.81
CA ALA A 38 13.39 14.09 -7.65
C ALA A 38 14.46 13.02 -7.91
N ALA A 39 14.59 12.02 -7.05
CA ALA A 39 15.53 10.92 -7.23
C ALA A 39 15.19 10.09 -8.48
N SER A 40 16.17 9.60 -9.23
CA SER A 40 15.96 8.62 -10.31
C SER A 40 16.07 7.18 -9.84
N LEU A 41 16.65 6.97 -8.66
CA LEU A 41 16.81 5.67 -8.00
C LEU A 41 16.59 5.86 -6.50
N LEU A 42 15.81 4.97 -5.89
CA LEU A 42 15.57 4.94 -4.45
C LEU A 42 16.12 3.66 -3.85
N GLU A 43 16.85 3.78 -2.76
CA GLU A 43 17.27 2.67 -1.90
C GLU A 43 16.35 2.65 -0.67
N LEU A 44 15.60 1.57 -0.49
CA LEU A 44 14.62 1.44 0.59
C LEU A 44 14.77 0.10 1.29
N SER A 45 14.77 0.12 2.62
CA SER A 45 14.58 -1.08 3.44
C SER A 45 13.12 -1.17 3.85
N VAL A 46 12.45 -2.25 3.46
CA VAL A 46 11.04 -2.52 3.78
C VAL A 46 10.92 -3.92 4.36
N ALA A 47 10.38 -4.04 5.57
CA ALA A 47 10.19 -5.31 6.28
C ALA A 47 11.46 -6.17 6.35
N GLY A 48 12.62 -5.54 6.60
CA GLY A 48 13.92 -6.22 6.69
C GLY A 48 14.50 -6.67 5.34
N ARG A 49 13.98 -6.16 4.22
CA ARG A 49 14.46 -6.44 2.86
C ARG A 49 14.86 -5.14 2.18
N ASP A 50 15.98 -5.16 1.48
CA ASP A 50 16.49 -3.99 0.77
C ASP A 50 16.05 -4.02 -0.70
N PHE A 51 15.66 -2.85 -1.20
CA PHE A 51 15.16 -2.64 -2.56
C PHE A 51 15.86 -1.45 -3.19
N GLU A 52 16.24 -1.62 -4.46
CA GLU A 52 16.60 -0.52 -5.37
C GLU A 52 15.47 -0.35 -6.37
N ILE A 53 14.86 0.84 -6.39
CA ILE A 53 13.71 1.13 -7.25
C ILE A 53 14.04 2.30 -8.17
N ALA A 54 14.12 2.02 -9.46
CA ALA A 54 14.27 3.05 -10.48
C ALA A 54 12.93 3.78 -10.68
N GLN A 55 12.97 5.10 -10.73
CA GLN A 55 11.79 5.94 -10.94
C GLN A 55 12.09 7.04 -11.98
N SER A 56 11.06 7.72 -12.47
CA SER A 56 11.20 8.70 -13.56
C SER A 56 10.67 10.07 -13.17
N PRO A 57 11.51 10.96 -12.61
CA PRO A 57 11.13 12.34 -12.28
C PRO A 57 10.63 13.11 -13.49
N GLY A 58 11.23 12.88 -14.66
CA GLY A 58 10.82 13.53 -15.90
C GLY A 58 9.42 13.12 -16.35
N LEU A 59 9.05 11.83 -16.18
CA LEU A 59 7.69 11.37 -16.48
C LEU A 59 6.69 11.87 -15.44
N LEU A 60 7.09 11.94 -14.18
CA LEU A 60 6.27 12.50 -13.11
C LEU A 60 5.90 13.97 -13.35
N GLN A 61 6.85 14.78 -13.81
CA GLN A 61 6.68 16.22 -14.03
C GLN A 61 6.18 16.56 -15.45
N SER A 62 5.95 15.55 -16.30
CA SER A 62 5.58 15.78 -17.69
C SER A 62 4.16 16.35 -17.80
N SER A 63 4.05 17.52 -18.43
CA SER A 63 2.76 18.13 -18.82
C SER A 63 2.21 17.57 -20.15
N ARG A 64 2.94 16.67 -20.80
CA ARG A 64 2.47 15.95 -21.99
C ARG A 64 1.55 14.80 -21.55
N GLY A 65 0.65 14.34 -22.41
CA GLY A 65 -0.38 13.33 -22.08
C GLY A 65 0.11 11.94 -21.62
N GLY A 66 1.41 11.75 -21.39
CA GLY A 66 2.00 10.55 -20.80
C GLY A 66 2.51 10.73 -19.36
N GLY A 67 2.39 11.93 -18.77
CA GLY A 67 2.77 12.15 -17.38
C GLY A 67 1.91 11.33 -16.41
N THR A 68 2.53 10.74 -15.39
CA THR A 68 1.80 9.90 -14.42
C THR A 68 2.45 9.96 -13.04
N THR A 69 1.60 10.00 -12.01
CA THR A 69 2.02 9.88 -10.60
C THR A 69 2.57 8.49 -10.26
N GLY A 70 2.27 7.48 -11.08
CA GLY A 70 2.79 6.12 -10.94
C GLY A 70 4.28 6.00 -11.26
N ALA A 71 4.92 7.06 -11.76
CA ALA A 71 6.34 7.09 -12.09
C ALA A 71 7.27 7.33 -10.88
N ALA A 72 6.73 7.44 -9.67
CA ALA A 72 7.46 7.63 -8.42
C ALA A 72 6.98 6.65 -7.34
N VAL A 73 7.82 6.37 -6.35
CA VAL A 73 7.43 5.55 -5.19
C VAL A 73 6.65 6.39 -4.19
N TRP A 74 5.47 5.91 -3.80
CA TRP A 74 4.63 6.53 -2.79
C TRP A 74 4.90 5.97 -1.40
N ARG A 75 4.91 6.84 -0.40
CA ARG A 75 5.05 6.48 1.02
C ARG A 75 3.92 5.55 1.45
N SER A 76 2.72 5.74 0.91
CA SER A 76 1.58 4.83 1.13
C SER A 76 1.91 3.38 0.73
N SER A 77 2.54 3.14 -0.41
CA SER A 77 2.97 1.80 -0.85
C SER A 77 3.97 1.17 0.11
N VAL A 78 4.95 1.96 0.60
CA VAL A 78 5.93 1.49 1.61
C VAL A 78 5.23 1.13 2.92
N ARG A 79 4.33 1.99 3.41
CA ARG A 79 3.59 1.74 4.66
C ARG A 79 2.65 0.54 4.55
N LEU A 80 1.99 0.38 3.40
CA LEU A 80 1.16 -0.79 3.12
C LEU A 80 2.01 -2.07 3.10
N ALA A 81 3.17 -2.04 2.44
CA ALA A 81 4.09 -3.17 2.40
C ALA A 81 4.58 -3.57 3.81
N GLU A 82 4.97 -2.60 4.65
CA GLU A 82 5.31 -2.84 6.06
C GLU A 82 4.13 -3.45 6.84
N TRP A 83 2.94 -2.87 6.69
CA TRP A 83 1.74 -3.36 7.36
C TRP A 83 1.39 -4.79 6.95
N LEU A 84 1.53 -5.13 5.66
CA LEU A 84 1.31 -6.48 5.15
C LEU A 84 2.37 -7.47 5.63
N ALA A 85 3.61 -7.04 5.84
CA ALA A 85 4.66 -7.90 6.36
C ALA A 85 4.51 -8.19 7.87
N TRP A 86 3.76 -7.36 8.60
CA TRP A 86 3.58 -7.49 10.04
C TRP A 86 3.00 -8.86 10.42
N ASP A 87 3.67 -9.57 11.33
CA ASP A 87 3.29 -10.95 11.70
C ASP A 87 1.92 -11.07 12.38
N ARG A 88 1.36 -9.96 12.88
CA ARG A 88 0.02 -9.91 13.46
C ARG A 88 -1.01 -9.27 12.54
N ASN A 89 -0.71 -9.16 11.25
CA ASN A 89 -1.64 -8.60 10.28
C ASN A 89 -2.96 -9.41 10.27
N PRO A 90 -4.12 -8.76 10.41
CA PRO A 90 -5.41 -9.43 10.51
C PRO A 90 -5.73 -10.27 9.26
N LEU A 91 -5.32 -9.84 8.06
CA LEU A 91 -5.60 -10.55 6.82
C LEU A 91 -5.07 -11.99 6.85
N PHE A 92 -3.88 -12.20 7.42
CA PHE A 92 -3.27 -13.53 7.51
C PHE A 92 -3.68 -14.27 8.79
N THR A 93 -3.73 -13.58 9.93
CA THR A 93 -4.07 -14.23 11.22
C THR A 93 -5.51 -14.75 11.25
N THR A 94 -6.44 -14.09 10.55
CA THR A 94 -7.84 -14.56 10.41
C THR A 94 -8.07 -15.41 9.16
N LYS A 95 -6.99 -15.73 8.41
CA LYS A 95 -7.01 -16.46 7.13
C LYS A 95 -7.92 -15.85 6.06
N ALA A 96 -8.09 -14.52 6.05
CA ALA A 96 -8.75 -13.82 4.95
C ALA A 96 -7.90 -13.87 3.68
N LEU A 97 -6.57 -13.84 3.84
CA LEU A 97 -5.57 -14.19 2.83
C LEU A 97 -4.77 -15.41 3.30
N HIS A 98 -4.41 -16.29 2.36
CA HIS A 98 -3.61 -17.50 2.59
C HIS A 98 -2.80 -17.88 1.34
N SER A 99 -2.07 -19.00 1.39
CA SER A 99 -1.16 -19.41 0.31
C SER A 99 -1.82 -19.55 -1.07
N GLU A 100 -3.05 -20.05 -1.11
CA GLU A 100 -3.81 -20.24 -2.34
C GLU A 100 -4.56 -18.98 -2.81
N SER A 101 -4.40 -17.85 -2.13
CA SER A 101 -5.05 -16.59 -2.53
C SER A 101 -4.39 -16.01 -3.78
N THR A 102 -5.21 -15.63 -4.77
CA THR A 102 -4.77 -14.83 -5.92
C THR A 102 -4.91 -13.35 -5.61
N ILE A 103 -3.82 -12.59 -5.76
CA ILE A 103 -3.76 -11.17 -5.39
C ILE A 103 -3.49 -10.32 -6.64
N LEU A 104 -4.26 -9.23 -6.79
CA LEU A 104 -4.09 -8.23 -7.84
C LEU A 104 -3.88 -6.85 -7.20
N GLU A 105 -2.78 -6.19 -7.53
CA GLU A 105 -2.52 -4.81 -7.12
C GLU A 105 -2.96 -3.85 -8.23
N LEU A 106 -3.91 -2.96 -7.91
CA LEU A 106 -4.37 -1.91 -8.81
C LEU A 106 -3.62 -0.60 -8.50
N GLY A 107 -3.14 0.09 -9.54
CA GLY A 107 -2.39 1.34 -9.35
C GLY A 107 -1.02 1.13 -8.70
N SER A 108 -0.37 -0.01 -8.93
CA SER A 108 0.94 -0.39 -8.37
C SER A 108 2.09 0.58 -8.68
N GLY A 109 1.92 1.40 -9.73
CA GLY A 109 2.94 2.29 -10.25
C GLY A 109 4.21 1.51 -10.63
N ILE A 110 5.37 2.09 -10.34
CA ILE A 110 6.68 1.48 -10.60
C ILE A 110 7.25 0.69 -9.42
N SER A 111 6.60 0.73 -8.23
CA SER A 111 7.26 0.27 -7.00
C SER A 111 7.38 -1.25 -6.91
N GLY A 112 6.34 -1.99 -7.28
CA GLY A 112 6.29 -3.46 -7.13
C GLY A 112 6.50 -3.97 -5.70
N LEU A 113 6.47 -3.10 -4.67
CA LEU A 113 6.86 -3.45 -3.30
C LEU A 113 5.90 -4.45 -2.67
N VAL A 114 4.59 -4.21 -2.80
CA VAL A 114 3.54 -5.04 -2.21
C VAL A 114 3.61 -6.50 -2.68
N PRO A 115 3.64 -6.83 -3.99
CA PRO A 115 3.74 -8.22 -4.43
C PRO A 115 5.06 -8.88 -3.99
N CYS A 116 6.17 -8.13 -3.96
CA CYS A 116 7.43 -8.66 -3.45
C CYS A 116 7.33 -9.08 -1.98
N ILE A 117 6.65 -8.30 -1.13
CA ILE A 117 6.40 -8.65 0.27
C ILE A 117 5.47 -9.87 0.38
N LEU A 118 4.35 -9.84 -0.33
CA LEU A 118 3.31 -10.88 -0.23
C LEU A 118 3.79 -12.26 -0.67
N ASN A 119 4.67 -12.34 -1.67
CA ASN A 119 5.21 -13.61 -2.18
C ASN A 119 5.85 -14.48 -1.07
N SER A 120 6.47 -13.84 -0.07
CA SER A 120 7.09 -14.53 1.08
C SER A 120 6.09 -15.10 2.09
N LYS A 121 4.83 -14.64 2.07
CA LYS A 121 3.76 -15.03 2.99
C LYS A 121 2.76 -16.00 2.36
N THR A 122 2.71 -16.08 1.02
CA THR A 122 1.77 -16.94 0.28
C THR A 122 2.42 -18.15 -0.38
N THR A 123 3.74 -18.27 -0.40
CA THR A 123 4.41 -19.48 -0.88
C THR A 123 4.61 -20.45 0.29
N SER A 124 4.06 -21.67 0.19
CA SER A 124 4.34 -22.75 1.14
C SER A 124 5.86 -23.01 1.20
N GLN A 125 6.44 -23.04 2.40
CA GLN A 125 7.73 -23.71 2.62
C GLN A 125 7.54 -25.23 2.54
#